data_AF-A0A2G5I552-F1
#
_entry.id   AF-A0A2G5I552-F1
#
_cell.length_a   1.000
_cell.length_b   1.000
_cell.length_c   1.000
_cell.angle_alpha   90.00
_cell.angle_beta   90.00
_cell.angle_gamma   90.00
#
_symmetry.space_group_name_H-M   'P 1'
#
loop_
_entity.id
_entity.type
_entity.pdbx_description
1 polymer ?
#
loop_
_entity_poly.entity_id
_entity_poly.type
_entity_poly.pdbx_seq_one_letter_code
_entity_poly.pdbx_strand_id
1 'polypeptide(L)'
;MSTRKSRNLVRLEVEKNLDSAESKLKALRPERNSRAAQAAYLTGILTRFRHLVDMALSAKFGTDGLFEEHEDMKIAPAVVLRMEEFGTDMMHFGHQH
;
A
#
# COMPACT_ATOMS: atom_id res chain seq x y z
N MET A 1 -14.07 49.92 14.84
CA MET A 1 -13.25 48.76 14.42
C MET A 1 -13.63 48.38 12.99
N SER A 2 -12.63 48.21 12.11
CA SER A 2 -12.73 48.41 10.65
C SER A 2 -13.32 47.24 9.86
N THR A 3 -14.39 47.47 9.11
CA THR A 3 -15.12 46.55 8.21
C THR A 3 -14.26 45.91 7.10
N ARG A 4 -13.10 46.49 6.79
CA ARG A 4 -12.11 45.87 5.88
C ARG A 4 -11.40 44.68 6.50
N LYS A 5 -11.12 44.75 7.80
CA LYS A 5 -10.38 43.70 8.52
C LYS A 5 -11.22 42.43 8.65
N SER A 6 -12.52 42.58 8.95
CA SER A 6 -13.45 41.44 9.00
C SER A 6 -13.66 40.78 7.64
N ARG A 7 -13.80 41.56 6.55
CA ARG A 7 -13.93 41.01 5.18
C ARG A 7 -12.71 40.18 4.75
N ASN A 8 -11.50 40.64 5.08
CA ASN A 8 -10.28 39.91 4.77
C ASN A 8 -10.16 38.61 5.56
N LEU A 9 -10.58 38.60 6.82
CA LEU A 9 -10.62 37.37 7.64
C LEU A 9 -11.61 36.35 7.07
N VAL A 10 -12.81 36.79 6.68
CA VAL A 10 -13.80 35.91 6.04
C VAL A 10 -13.27 35.33 4.74
N ARG A 11 -12.57 36.13 3.92
CA ARG A 11 -11.95 35.63 2.68
C ARG A 11 -10.91 34.54 2.94
N LEU A 12 -10.02 34.76 3.91
CA LEU A 12 -9.00 33.79 4.30
C LEU A 12 -9.60 32.48 4.83
N GLU A 13 -10.67 32.58 5.64
CA GLU A 13 -11.41 31.42 6.14
C GLU A 13 -12.01 30.60 4.98
N VAL A 14 -12.60 31.29 4.00
CA VAL A 14 -13.20 30.65 2.82
C VAL A 14 -12.15 29.98 1.94
N GLU A 15 -11.01 30.64 1.68
CA GLU A 15 -9.89 30.07 0.92
C GLU A 15 -9.36 28.80 1.61
N LYS A 16 -9.13 28.86 2.93
CA LYS A 16 -8.70 27.70 3.72
C LYS A 16 -9.70 26.53 3.65
N ASN A 17 -10.99 26.83 3.74
CA ASN A 17 -12.04 25.82 3.67
C ASN A 17 -12.12 25.19 2.27
N LEU A 18 -11.92 25.99 1.22
CA LEU A 18 -11.86 25.51 -0.16
C LEU A 18 -10.66 24.58 -0.37
N ASP A 19 -9.46 25.00 0.05
CA ASP A 19 -8.24 24.18 -0.05
C ASP A 19 -8.41 22.84 0.71
N SER A 20 -9.03 22.89 1.89
CA SER A 20 -9.32 21.68 2.67
C SER A 20 -10.31 20.76 1.96
N ALA A 21 -11.36 21.32 1.35
CA ALA A 21 -12.35 20.55 0.61
C ALA A 21 -11.74 19.92 -0.65
N GLU A 22 -10.92 20.66 -1.41
CA GLU A 22 -10.22 20.13 -2.59
C GLU A 22 -9.24 19.02 -2.23
N SER A 23 -8.49 19.17 -1.14
CA SER A 23 -7.59 18.13 -0.64
C SER A 23 -8.35 16.84 -0.29
N LYS A 24 -9.49 16.97 0.40
CA LYS A 24 -10.38 15.84 0.70
C LYS A 24 -10.94 15.21 -0.59
N LEU A 25 -11.30 16.02 -1.58
CA LEU A 25 -11.83 15.53 -2.86
C LEU A 25 -10.77 14.72 -3.63
N LYS A 26 -9.53 15.20 -3.67
CA LYS A 26 -8.41 14.47 -4.28
C LYS A 26 -8.14 13.14 -3.58
N ALA A 27 -8.26 13.11 -2.25
CA ALA A 27 -8.09 11.89 -1.47
C ALA A 27 -9.14 10.81 -1.80
N LEU A 28 -10.35 11.20 -2.22
CA LEU A 28 -11.44 10.28 -2.57
C LEU A 28 -11.20 9.50 -3.89
N ARG A 29 -10.14 9.85 -4.65
CA ARG A 29 -9.77 9.27 -5.95
C ARG A 29 -10.83 9.55 -7.05
N PRO A 30 -10.54 9.26 -8.34
CA PRO A 30 -11.47 9.56 -9.43
C PRO A 30 -12.83 8.92 -9.22
N GLU A 31 -13.89 9.65 -9.59
CA GLU A 31 -15.25 9.11 -9.59
C GLU A 31 -15.34 7.86 -10.47
N ARG A 32 -16.04 6.85 -9.97
CA ARG A 32 -16.24 5.55 -10.62
C ARG A 32 -17.70 5.37 -11.02
N ASN A 33 -18.33 6.44 -11.52
CA ASN A 33 -19.76 6.50 -11.79
C ASN A 33 -20.19 5.68 -13.03
N SER A 34 -19.24 5.18 -13.82
CA SER A 34 -19.51 4.29 -14.96
C SER A 34 -18.95 2.90 -14.73
N ARG A 35 -19.61 1.88 -15.30
CA ARG A 35 -19.11 0.49 -15.29
C ARG A 35 -17.70 0.38 -15.87
N ALA A 36 -17.40 1.16 -16.91
CA ALA A 36 -16.08 1.19 -17.53
C ALA A 36 -15.00 1.73 -16.57
N ALA A 37 -15.29 2.82 -15.85
CA ALA A 37 -14.37 3.38 -14.86
C ALA A 37 -14.14 2.41 -13.69
N GLN A 38 -15.18 1.72 -13.24
CA GLN A 38 -15.05 0.71 -12.19
C GLN A 38 -14.25 -0.52 -12.66
N ALA A 39 -14.48 -1.01 -13.88
CA ALA A 39 -13.72 -2.11 -14.46
C ALA A 39 -12.23 -1.74 -14.62
N ALA A 40 -11.93 -0.56 -15.14
CA ALA A 40 -10.55 -0.08 -15.27
C ALA A 40 -9.84 0.00 -13.90
N TYR A 41 -10.54 0.49 -12.87
CA TYR A 41 -10.01 0.55 -11.51
C TYR A 41 -9.69 -0.86 -10.96
N LEU A 42 -10.61 -1.80 -11.10
CA LEU A 42 -10.42 -3.19 -10.65
C LEU A 42 -9.28 -3.87 -11.40
N THR A 43 -9.19 -3.66 -12.72
CA THR A 43 -8.06 -4.15 -13.53
C THR A 43 -6.74 -3.55 -13.05
N GLY A 44 -6.70 -2.25 -12.71
CA GLY A 44 -5.50 -1.63 -12.15
C GLY A 44 -5.08 -2.22 -10.79
N ILE A 45 -6.03 -2.59 -9.92
CA ILE A 45 -5.73 -3.34 -8.69
C ILE A 45 -5.15 -4.70 -9.03
N LEU A 46 -5.82 -5.45 -9.90
CA LEU A 46 -5.42 -6.80 -10.30
C LEU A 46 -4.00 -6.83 -10.89
N THR A 47 -3.67 -5.87 -11.75
CA THR A 47 -2.34 -5.74 -12.35
C THR A 47 -1.27 -5.49 -11.31
N ARG A 48 -1.52 -4.58 -10.35
CA ARG A 48 -0.57 -4.32 -9.26
C ARG A 48 -0.37 -5.54 -8.37
N PHE A 49 -1.47 -6.21 -8.01
CA PHE A 49 -1.40 -7.44 -7.22
C PHE A 49 -0.59 -8.53 -7.93
N ARG A 50 -0.86 -8.76 -9.23
CA ARG A 50 -0.10 -9.73 -10.03
C ARG A 50 1.39 -9.40 -10.09
N HIS A 51 1.73 -8.12 -10.23
CA HIS A 51 3.13 -7.69 -10.25
C HIS A 51 3.83 -7.96 -8.91
N LEU A 52 3.17 -7.67 -7.79
CA LEU A 52 3.69 -7.99 -6.45
C LEU A 52 3.90 -9.50 -6.27
N VAL A 53 2.92 -10.31 -6.68
CA VAL A 53 3.03 -11.77 -6.60
C VAL A 53 4.18 -12.29 -7.47
N ASP A 54 4.35 -11.77 -8.69
CA ASP A 54 5.45 -12.15 -9.57
C ASP A 54 6.81 -11.80 -8.96
N MET A 55 6.96 -10.61 -8.38
CA MET A 55 8.19 -10.23 -7.67
C MET A 55 8.47 -11.13 -6.46
N ALA A 56 7.44 -11.43 -5.67
CA ALA A 56 7.58 -12.28 -4.49
C ALA A 56 7.99 -13.72 -4.86
N LEU A 57 7.37 -14.29 -5.88
CA LEU A 57 7.67 -15.66 -6.35
C LEU A 57 9.00 -15.75 -7.09
N SER A 58 9.40 -14.71 -7.81
CA SER A 58 10.70 -14.66 -8.50
C SER A 58 11.86 -14.22 -7.60
N ALA A 59 11.61 -14.01 -6.30
CA ALA A 59 12.59 -13.56 -5.32
C ALA A 59 13.26 -12.21 -5.66
N LYS A 60 12.57 -11.35 -6.41
CA LYS A 60 13.03 -10.00 -6.79
C LYS A 60 12.61 -8.97 -5.73
N PHE A 61 13.15 -9.09 -4.53
CA PHE A 61 12.72 -8.27 -3.40
C PHE A 61 13.29 -6.84 -3.43
N GLY A 62 14.53 -6.65 -3.88
CA GLY A 62 15.19 -5.33 -3.87
C GLY A 62 14.74 -4.35 -4.95
N THR A 63 13.72 -4.69 -5.76
CA THR A 63 13.20 -3.82 -6.82
C THR A 63 12.00 -2.97 -6.37
N ASP A 64 11.39 -3.28 -5.23
CA ASP A 64 10.25 -2.55 -4.68
C ASP A 64 10.38 -2.47 -3.16
N GLY A 65 10.42 -1.23 -2.63
CA GLY A 65 10.60 -0.94 -1.19
C GLY A 65 9.54 -1.55 -0.28
N LEU A 66 8.44 -2.04 -0.83
CA LEU A 66 7.39 -2.73 -0.08
C LEU A 66 7.92 -3.97 0.65
N PHE A 67 8.90 -4.68 0.09
CA PHE A 67 9.47 -5.88 0.73
C PHE A 67 10.44 -5.55 1.88
N GLU A 68 10.97 -4.33 1.92
CA GLU A 68 11.78 -3.80 3.01
C GLU A 68 10.89 -3.34 4.18
N GLU A 69 9.72 -2.76 3.87
CA GLU A 69 8.72 -2.37 4.86
C GLU A 69 7.96 -3.59 5.45
N HIS A 70 7.75 -4.62 4.62
CA HIS A 70 6.99 -5.83 4.95
C HIS A 70 7.82 -7.09 4.68
N GLU A 71 8.70 -7.42 5.63
CA GLU A 71 9.59 -8.58 5.51
C GLU A 71 8.83 -9.92 5.44
N ASP A 72 7.63 -9.98 6.02
CA ASP A 72 6.72 -11.13 5.96
C ASP A 72 6.24 -11.48 4.55
N MET A 73 6.36 -10.55 3.60
CA MET A 73 6.04 -10.79 2.19
C MET A 73 7.17 -11.52 1.44
N LYS A 74 8.35 -11.69 2.04
CA LYS A 74 9.48 -12.43 1.46
C LYS A 74 9.31 -13.94 1.64
N ILE A 75 8.33 -14.50 0.94
CA ILE A 75 7.90 -15.90 1.10
C ILE A 75 9.07 -16.87 0.84
N ALA A 76 9.87 -16.66 -0.21
CA ALA A 76 10.97 -17.58 -0.53
C ALA A 76 12.02 -17.66 0.59
N PRO A 77 12.58 -16.54 1.10
CA PRO A 77 13.44 -16.55 2.28
C PRO A 77 12.81 -17.20 3.51
N ALA A 78 11.53 -16.92 3.80
CA ALA A 78 10.83 -17.51 4.94
C ALA A 78 10.73 -19.04 4.83
N VAL A 79 10.49 -19.57 3.63
CA VAL A 79 10.45 -21.02 3.39
C VAL A 79 11.84 -21.64 3.57
N VAL A 80 12.89 -21.00 3.05
CA VAL A 80 14.27 -21.50 3.20
C VAL A 80 14.65 -21.59 4.68
N LEU A 81 14.44 -20.52 5.44
CA LEU A 81 14.72 -20.50 6.87
C LEU A 81 13.97 -21.63 7.60
N ARG A 82 12.69 -21.82 7.29
CA ARG A 82 11.88 -22.88 7.89
C ARG A 82 12.39 -24.28 7.57
N MET A 83 12.90 -24.50 6.36
CA MET A 83 13.49 -25.78 5.96
C MET A 83 14.82 -26.05 6.69
N GLU A 84 15.64 -25.03 6.90
CA GLU A 84 16.89 -25.16 7.69
C GLU A 84 16.61 -25.50 9.15
N GLU A 85 15.63 -24.83 9.77
CA GLU A 85 15.15 -25.13 11.12
C GLU A 85 14.66 -26.58 11.20
N PHE A 86 13.84 -27.01 10.25
CA PHE A 86 13.34 -28.38 10.20
C PHE A 86 14.47 -29.41 10.05
N GLY A 87 15.48 -29.11 9.22
CA GLY A 87 16.67 -29.97 9.10
C GLY A 87 17.43 -30.09 10.42
N THR A 88 17.56 -28.96 11.14
CA THR A 88 18.18 -28.92 12.46
C THR A 88 17.40 -29.75 13.48
N ASP A 89 16.08 -29.61 13.50
CA ASP A 89 15.21 -30.40 14.37
C ASP A 89 15.33 -31.89 14.07
N MET A 90 15.35 -32.28 12.78
CA MET A 90 15.54 -33.68 12.38
C MET A 90 16.91 -34.24 12.80
N MET A 91 17.99 -33.45 12.73
CA MET A 91 19.30 -33.90 13.22
C MET A 91 19.30 -34.16 14.73
N HIS A 92 18.62 -33.33 15.52
CA HIS A 92 18.64 -33.43 16.98
C HIS A 92 17.60 -34.42 17.53
N PHE A 93 16.43 -34.52 16.91
CA PHE A 93 15.30 -35.28 17.44
C PHE A 93 14.86 -36.45 16.56
N GLY A 94 15.39 -36.57 15.33
CA GLY A 94 14.98 -37.62 14.39
C GLY A 94 15.33 -39.04 14.81
N HIS A 95 16.20 -39.20 15.81
CA HIS A 95 16.53 -40.51 16.41
C HIS A 95 15.64 -40.89 17.60
N GLN A 96 14.77 -39.98 18.07
CA GLN A 96 13.89 -40.22 19.23
C GLN A 96 12.58 -40.94 18.83
N HIS A 97 12.38 -41.24 17.55
CA HIS A 97 11.26 -42.01 17.01
C HIS A 97 11.70 -42.99 15.93
#